data_AF-A0A7J8QU91-F1
#
_entry.id   AF-A0A7J8QU91-F1
#
_cell.length_a   1.000
_cell.length_b   1.000
_cell.length_c   1.000
_cell.angle_alpha   90.00
_cell.angle_beta   90.00
_cell.angle_gamma   90.00
#
_symmetry.space_group_name_H-M   'P 1'
#
loop_
_entity.id
_entity.type
_entity.pdbx_description
1 polymer ?
#
loop_
_entity_poly.entity_id
_entity_poly.type
_entity_poly.pdbx_seq_one_letter_code
_entity_poly.pdbx_strand_id
1 'polypeptide(L)'
;MLVWNKILTNEEHTRRDGEWLMGFNMVTEMDEIFKIEAQTIVEGMKLAWLKGYKQVEINCDNAMLIDTIRNRFASISNIVEVWLIHEMCNKD
;
A
#
# COMPACT_ATOMS: atom_id res chain seq x y z
N MET A 1 6.74 -10.23 -6.48
CA MET A 1 5.58 -10.01 -7.37
C MET A 1 4.42 -10.79 -6.77
N LEU A 2 3.37 -10.25 -6.15
CA LEU A 2 2.75 -8.91 -6.09
C LEU A 2 2.12 -8.69 -4.70
N VAL A 3 1.87 -7.45 -4.27
CA VAL A 3 0.87 -7.14 -3.22
C VAL A 3 -0.13 -6.14 -3.81
N TRP A 4 -1.28 -6.66 -4.20
CA TRP A 4 -2.44 -5.84 -4.57
C TRP A 4 -3.22 -5.48 -3.31
N ASN A 5 -3.37 -4.19 -3.02
CA ASN A 5 -4.42 -3.70 -2.16
C ASN A 5 -5.58 -3.24 -3.04
N LYS A 6 -6.66 -4.01 -3.06
CA LYS A 6 -7.93 -3.59 -3.62
C LYS A 6 -8.82 -3.20 -2.45
N ILE A 7 -9.09 -1.91 -2.27
CA ILE A 7 -10.22 -1.47 -1.45
C ILE A 7 -11.46 -1.87 -2.25
N LEU A 8 -12.17 -2.89 -1.79
CA LEU A 8 -13.44 -3.31 -2.39
C LEU A 8 -14.60 -2.94 -1.47
N THR A 9 -15.34 -1.91 -1.86
CA THR A 9 -16.78 -1.89 -1.64
C THR A 9 -17.41 -2.93 -2.55
N ASN A 10 -18.01 -3.96 -1.95
CA ASN A 10 -18.94 -4.95 -2.52
C ASN A 10 -18.86 -5.20 -4.04
N GLU A 11 -18.18 -6.26 -4.45
CA GLU A 11 -18.69 -7.32 -5.36
C GLU A 11 -17.54 -8.25 -5.75
N GLU A 12 -17.76 -9.56 -5.53
CA GLU A 12 -16.85 -10.63 -5.92
C GLU A 12 -16.82 -10.80 -7.44
N HIS A 13 -15.62 -10.86 -8.01
CA HIS A 13 -15.39 -11.49 -9.31
C HIS A 13 -13.99 -12.09 -9.38
N THR A 14 -13.94 -13.42 -9.32
CA THR A 14 -12.77 -14.25 -9.57
C THR A 14 -12.33 -14.14 -11.04
N ARG A 15 -11.12 -13.63 -11.30
CA ARG A 15 -10.44 -13.76 -12.60
C ARG A 15 -9.01 -14.25 -12.40
N ARG A 16 -8.54 -15.03 -13.36
CA ARG A 16 -7.34 -15.89 -13.34
C ARG A 16 -6.02 -15.09 -13.44
N ASP A 17 -5.77 -14.21 -12.49
CA ASP A 17 -4.55 -13.39 -12.40
C ASP A 17 -3.91 -13.56 -11.01
N GLY A 18 -3.01 -14.53 -10.87
CA GLY A 18 -2.31 -14.81 -9.59
C GLY A 18 -3.22 -15.38 -8.49
N GLU A 19 -2.72 -16.33 -7.71
CA GLU A 19 -3.45 -16.77 -6.52
C GLU A 19 -3.45 -15.64 -5.49
N TRP A 20 -4.62 -15.33 -4.93
CA TRP A 20 -4.75 -14.33 -3.88
C TRP A 20 -4.13 -14.90 -2.59
N LEU A 21 -2.93 -14.44 -2.27
CA LEU A 21 -2.13 -15.01 -1.17
C LEU A 21 -2.67 -14.60 0.19
N MET A 22 -3.14 -13.36 0.32
CA MET A 22 -3.60 -12.77 1.58
C MET A 22 -4.29 -11.42 1.35
N GLY A 23 -5.12 -11.05 2.32
CA GLY A 23 -5.58 -9.68 2.52
C GLY A 23 -5.74 -9.40 4.01
N PHE A 24 -5.97 -8.13 4.34
CA PHE A 24 -6.16 -7.67 5.70
C PHE A 24 -7.22 -6.57 5.72
N ASN A 25 -7.83 -6.38 6.89
CA ASN A 25 -8.74 -5.28 7.15
C ASN A 25 -8.11 -4.37 8.18
N MET A 26 -8.36 -3.07 8.06
CA MET A 26 -7.90 -2.06 9.00
C MET A 26 -9.11 -1.26 9.51
N VAL A 27 -9.17 -1.06 10.82
CA VAL A 27 -10.10 -0.11 11.42
C VAL A 27 -9.38 1.23 11.48
N THR A 28 -9.94 2.24 10.83
CA THR A 28 -9.39 3.59 10.81
C THR A 28 -10.29 4.54 11.58
N GLU A 29 -9.69 5.59 12.13
CA GLU A 29 -10.45 6.75 12.59
C GLU A 29 -10.97 7.56 11.39
N MET A 30 -11.77 8.60 11.65
CA MET A 30 -12.12 9.56 10.60
C MET A 30 -10.88 10.39 10.26
N ASP A 31 -10.29 10.07 9.11
CA ASP A 31 -9.11 10.75 8.59
C ASP A 31 -9.25 10.95 7.07
N GLU A 32 -8.31 11.69 6.48
CA GLU A 32 -8.25 11.91 5.04
C GLU A 32 -8.00 10.59 4.30
N ILE A 33 -8.73 10.36 3.21
CA ILE A 33 -8.60 9.15 2.36
C ILE A 33 -7.15 8.92 1.95
N PHE A 34 -6.43 9.99 1.62
CA PHE A 34 -5.02 9.94 1.25
C PHE A 34 -4.15 9.31 2.35
N LYS A 35 -4.38 9.69 3.62
CA LYS A 35 -3.63 9.17 4.76
C LYS A 35 -4.01 7.71 5.07
N ILE A 36 -5.29 7.38 4.98
CA ILE A 36 -5.78 6.00 5.15
C ILE A 36 -5.14 5.05 4.11
N GLU A 37 -5.05 5.48 2.86
CA GLU A 37 -4.44 4.68 1.80
C GLU A 37 -2.93 4.54 1.99
N ALA A 38 -2.23 5.62 2.38
CA ALA A 38 -0.81 5.54 2.73
C ALA A 38 -0.58 4.55 3.89
N GLN A 39 -1.40 4.61 4.95
CA GLN A 39 -1.34 3.67 6.06
C GLN A 39 -1.60 2.22 5.62
N THR A 40 -2.57 2.02 4.72
CA THR A 40 -2.90 0.71 4.16
C THR A 40 -1.70 0.12 3.41
N ILE A 41 -0.96 0.93 2.65
CA ILE A 41 0.27 0.46 1.99
C ILE A 41 1.33 0.06 3.02
N VAL A 42 1.56 0.88 4.06
CA VAL A 42 2.54 0.58 5.13
C VAL A 42 2.23 -0.76 5.80
N GLU A 43 0.99 -0.97 6.23
CA GLU A 43 0.58 -2.21 6.91
C GLU A 43 0.64 -3.43 5.98
N GLY A 44 0.24 -3.27 4.72
CA GLY A 44 0.38 -4.32 3.72
C GLY A 44 1.84 -4.75 3.49
N MET A 45 2.76 -3.78 3.41
CA MET A 45 4.19 -4.05 3.25
C MET A 45 4.80 -4.73 4.50
N LYS A 46 4.46 -4.25 5.71
CA LYS A 46 4.87 -4.92 6.96
C LYS A 46 4.43 -6.38 6.99
N LEU A 47 3.17 -6.64 6.63
CA LEU A 47 2.63 -7.99 6.62
C LEU A 47 3.32 -8.87 5.56
N ALA A 48 3.61 -8.32 4.38
CA ALA A 48 4.35 -9.05 3.35
C ALA A 48 5.76 -9.45 3.82
N TRP A 49 6.48 -8.55 4.49
CA TRP A 49 7.79 -8.88 5.05
C TRP A 49 7.72 -9.89 6.19
N LEU A 50 6.72 -9.80 7.06
CA LEU A 50 6.49 -10.81 8.11
C LEU A 50 6.23 -12.20 7.52
N LYS A 51 5.70 -12.29 6.30
CA LYS A 51 5.51 -13.54 5.56
C LYS A 51 6.76 -14.00 4.81
N GLY A 52 7.84 -13.24 4.84
CA GLY A 52 9.12 -13.58 4.21
C GLY A 52 9.19 -13.24 2.71
N TYR A 53 8.27 -12.43 2.19
CA TYR A 53 8.37 -11.95 0.81
C TYR A 53 9.53 -10.96 0.68
N LYS A 54 10.38 -11.18 -0.32
CA LYS A 54 11.57 -10.32 -0.57
C LYS A 54 11.28 -9.18 -1.55
N GLN A 55 10.22 -9.28 -2.32
CA GLN A 55 9.85 -8.29 -3.34
C GLN A 55 8.34 -8.09 -3.38
N VAL A 56 7.94 -6.85 -3.18
CA VAL A 56 6.56 -6.41 -3.17
C VAL A 56 6.34 -5.43 -4.32
N GLU A 57 5.27 -5.66 -5.09
CA GLU A 57 4.79 -4.68 -6.06
C GLU A 57 3.51 -4.09 -5.48
N ILE A 58 3.43 -2.76 -5.41
CA ILE A 58 2.29 -2.04 -4.87
C ILE A 58 1.46 -1.55 -6.04
N ASN A 59 0.19 -1.96 -6.09
CA ASN A 59 -0.79 -1.34 -6.96
C ASN A 59 -1.81 -0.54 -6.14
N CYS A 60 -2.00 0.73 -6.50
CA CYS A 60 -2.87 1.68 -5.83
C CYS A 60 -3.56 2.53 -6.91
N ASP A 61 -4.88 2.69 -6.81
CA ASP A 61 -5.70 3.49 -7.71
C ASP A 61 -5.64 5.00 -7.39
N ASN A 62 -5.10 5.38 -6.24
CA ASN A 62 -4.77 6.78 -5.94
C ASN A 62 -3.48 7.23 -6.63
N ALA A 63 -3.66 7.81 -7.82
CA ALA A 63 -2.58 8.35 -8.64
C ALA A 63 -1.76 9.42 -7.90
N MET A 64 -2.40 10.28 -7.09
CA MET A 64 -1.71 11.34 -6.36
C MET A 64 -0.77 10.77 -5.29
N LEU A 65 -1.18 9.70 -4.61
CA LEU A 65 -0.35 9.01 -3.62
C LEU A 65 0.86 8.34 -4.30
N ILE A 66 0.64 7.64 -5.41
CA ILE A 66 1.71 7.04 -6.21
C ILE A 66 2.72 8.10 -6.68
N ASP A 67 2.24 9.22 -7.23
CA ASP A 67 3.11 10.31 -7.67
C ASP A 67 3.89 10.94 -6.51
N THR A 68 3.28 11.06 -5.33
CA THR A 68 3.93 11.59 -4.13
C THR A 68 5.08 10.66 -3.67
N ILE A 69 4.83 9.35 -3.66
CA ILE A 69 5.83 8.34 -3.28
C ILE A 69 6.98 8.30 -4.30
N ARG A 70 6.66 8.29 -5.61
CA ARG A 70 7.65 8.14 -6.69
C ARG A 70 8.53 9.38 -6.89
N ASN A 71 7.95 10.58 -6.86
CA ASN A 71 8.67 11.81 -7.19
C ASN A 71 9.44 12.42 -6.01
N ARG A 72 9.72 11.63 -4.97
CA ARG A 72 10.40 12.05 -3.73
C ARG A 72 9.76 13.24 -3.00
N PHE A 73 8.50 13.57 -3.30
CA PHE A 73 7.73 14.50 -2.48
C PHE A 73 7.43 13.93 -1.08
N ALA A 74 7.78 12.66 -0.84
CA ALA A 74 7.86 12.07 0.49
C ALA A 74 8.65 12.93 1.51
N SER A 75 9.71 13.64 1.10
CA SER A 75 10.49 14.49 2.02
C SER A 75 9.82 15.82 2.38
N ILE A 76 8.77 16.21 1.65
CA ILE A 76 7.98 17.42 1.92
C ILE A 76 6.57 17.11 2.43
N SER A 77 6.17 15.84 2.43
CA SER A 77 4.88 15.42 2.96
C SER A 77 4.89 15.47 4.48
N ASN A 78 3.84 16.05 5.07
CA ASN A 78 3.62 16.00 6.51
C ASN A 78 3.02 14.66 6.98
N ILE A 79 2.79 13.71 6.05
CA ILE A 79 2.19 12.41 6.32
C ILE A 79 3.33 11.40 6.50
N VAL A 80 3.47 10.90 7.73
CA VAL A 80 4.59 10.03 8.14
C VAL A 80 4.63 8.73 7.33
N GLU A 81 3.46 8.22 6.93
CA GLU A 81 3.31 6.99 6.16
C GLU A 81 3.96 7.11 4.78
N VAL A 82 3.88 8.28 4.13
CA VAL A 82 4.51 8.51 2.82
C VAL A 82 6.03 8.42 2.94
N TRP A 83 6.60 8.98 4.01
CA TRP A 83 8.03 8.88 4.28
C TRP A 83 8.45 7.43 4.54
N LEU A 84 7.68 6.69 5.35
CA LEU A 84 7.93 5.28 5.63
C LEU A 84 7.91 4.44 4.35
N ILE A 85 6.90 4.59 3.49
CA ILE A 85 6.81 3.86 2.22
C ILE A 85 8.04 4.15 1.35
N HIS A 86 8.43 5.43 1.25
CA HIS A 86 9.62 5.81 0.48
C HIS A 86 10.89 5.15 1.04
N GLU A 87 11.11 5.16 2.36
CA GLU A 87 12.25 4.48 2.97
C GLU A 87 12.21 2.97 2.70
N MET A 88 11.05 2.35 2.85
CA MET A 88 10.82 0.92 2.64
C MET A 88 11.04 0.47 1.19
N CYS A 89 10.71 1.32 0.22
CA CYS A 89 10.96 1.06 -1.21
C CYS A 89 12.43 1.26 -1.63
N ASN A 90 13.20 2.05 -0.88
CA ASN A 90 14.60 2.35 -1.18
C ASN A 90 15.59 1.63 -0.23
N LYS A 91 15.11 0.70 0.59
CA LYS A 91 15.99 -0.18 1.39
C LYS A 91 16.58 -1.26 0.49
N ASP A 92 17.90 -1.31 0.44
CA ASP A 92 18.73 -2.24 -0.33
C ASP A 92 18.50 -3.72 0.04
#